data_AF-A0A1Y0HMA3-F1
#
_entry.id   AF-A0A1Y0HMA3-F1
#
_cell.length_a   1.000
_cell.length_b   1.000
_cell.length_c   1.000
_cell.angle_alpha   90.00
_cell.angle_beta   90.00
_cell.angle_gamma   90.00
#
_symmetry.space_group_name_H-M   'P 1'
#
loop_
_entity.id
_entity.type
_entity.pdbx_description
1 polymer ?
#
loop_
_entity_poly.entity_id
_entity_poly.type
_entity_poly.pdbx_seq_one_letter_code
_entity_poly.pdbx_strand_id
1 'polypeptide(L)'
;MKKGFTMIELIFVIVILGILAAVALPRLTGTVTDAKVGTAEAFIGTLNRTVAPSMWSRSMRDSNGSINGSTAGAANTFNLSDYTEIPKGFVMDLTKCKNTGDGNGTSAGTYGSPALPVEETIYCRDGNSTSAPMFGFTKDLNVSVQKN
;
A
#
# COMPACT_ATOMS: atom_id res chain seq x y z
N MET A 1 -5.53 -42.66 -42.66
CA MET A 1 -4.23 -41.97 -42.79
C MET A 1 -4.28 -40.71 -41.95
N LYS A 2 -3.51 -40.62 -40.87
CA LYS A 2 -3.46 -39.40 -40.03
C LYS A 2 -2.65 -38.36 -40.81
N LYS A 3 -3.29 -37.25 -41.21
CA LYS A 3 -2.57 -36.07 -41.74
C LYS A 3 -1.68 -35.55 -40.61
N GLY A 4 -0.37 -35.76 -40.74
CA GLY A 4 0.61 -35.16 -39.84
C GLY A 4 0.65 -33.65 -40.07
N PHE A 5 0.77 -32.89 -38.98
CA PHE A 5 0.98 -31.44 -39.03
C PHE A 5 2.26 -31.16 -39.82
N THR A 6 2.23 -30.20 -40.74
CA THR A 6 3.43 -29.89 -41.53
C THR A 6 4.44 -29.14 -40.65
N MET A 7 5.75 -29.37 -40.86
CA MET A 7 6.77 -28.62 -40.11
C MET A 7 6.66 -27.11 -40.35
N ILE A 8 6.22 -26.71 -41.55
CA ILE A 8 6.04 -25.30 -41.91
C ILE A 8 4.88 -24.63 -41.17
N GLU A 9 3.76 -25.34 -40.95
CA GLU A 9 2.67 -24.82 -40.11
C GLU A 9 3.14 -24.57 -38.68
N LEU A 10 3.96 -25.48 -38.12
CA LEU A 10 4.49 -25.30 -36.77
C LEU A 10 5.41 -24.07 -36.68
N ILE A 11 6.28 -23.87 -37.68
CA ILE A 11 7.18 -22.71 -37.73
C ILE A 11 6.40 -21.41 -37.84
N PHE A 12 5.35 -21.37 -38.66
CA PHE A 12 4.54 -20.15 -38.82
C PHE A 12 3.83 -19.76 -37.52
N VAL A 13 3.35 -20.76 -36.76
CA VAL A 13 2.69 -20.54 -35.46
C VAL A 13 3.67 -19.92 -34.45
N ILE A 14 4.89 -20.45 -34.31
CA ILE A 14 5.85 -19.90 -33.34
C ILE A 14 6.34 -18.50 -33.73
N VAL A 15 6.43 -18.20 -35.03
CA VAL A 15 6.80 -16.85 -35.51
C VAL A 15 5.70 -15.85 -35.16
N ILE A 16 4.43 -16.18 -35.40
CA ILE A 16 3.30 -15.32 -35.02
C ILE A 16 3.25 -15.14 -33.50
N LEU A 17 3.38 -16.21 -32.72
CA LEU A 17 3.41 -16.13 -31.26
C LEU A 17 4.59 -15.29 -30.76
N GLY A 18 5.75 -15.35 -31.43
CA GLY A 18 6.91 -14.52 -31.13
C GLY A 18 6.65 -13.02 -31.31
N ILE A 19 6.01 -12.62 -32.42
CA ILE A 19 5.66 -11.22 -32.69
C ILE A 19 4.61 -10.72 -31.69
N LEU A 20 3.57 -11.52 -31.43
CA LEU A 20 2.53 -11.17 -30.45
C LEU A 20 3.09 -11.03 -29.04
N ALA A 21 4.00 -11.92 -28.63
CA ALA A 21 4.66 -11.84 -27.32
C ALA A 21 5.54 -10.59 -27.19
N ALA A 22 6.28 -10.22 -28.25
CA ALA A 22 7.15 -9.04 -28.25
C ALA A 22 6.37 -7.73 -28.01
N VAL A 23 5.15 -7.62 -28.54
CA VAL A 23 4.30 -6.43 -28.36
C VAL A 23 3.48 -6.51 -27.06
N ALA A 24 3.09 -7.70 -26.62
CA ALA A 24 2.27 -7.88 -25.42
C ALA A 24 3.05 -7.67 -24.12
N LEU A 25 4.31 -8.10 -24.04
CA LEU A 25 5.11 -8.07 -22.82
C LEU A 25 5.32 -6.64 -22.25
N PRO A 26 5.75 -5.63 -23.04
CA PRO A 26 5.97 -4.27 -22.50
C PRO A 26 4.68 -3.61 -21.98
N ARG A 27 3.55 -3.91 -22.63
CA ARG A 27 2.25 -3.38 -22.21
C ARG A 27 1.78 -4.02 -20.90
N LEU A 28 1.97 -5.34 -20.77
CA LEU A 28 1.59 -6.07 -19.57
C LEU A 28 2.36 -5.56 -18.34
N THR A 29 3.65 -5.29 -18.47
CA THR A 29 4.47 -4.80 -17.35
C THR A 29 3.98 -3.46 -16.80
N GLY A 30 3.60 -2.51 -17.66
CA GLY A 30 3.04 -1.22 -17.22
C GLY A 30 1.68 -1.36 -16.55
N THR A 31 0.78 -2.19 -17.09
CA THR A 31 -0.54 -2.41 -16.46
C THR A 31 -0.46 -3.05 -15.08
N VAL A 32 0.55 -3.90 -14.86
CA VAL A 32 0.78 -4.55 -13.56
C VAL A 32 1.33 -3.55 -12.53
N THR A 33 2.19 -2.62 -12.93
CA THR A 33 2.67 -1.56 -12.03
C THR A 33 1.54 -0.61 -11.63
N ASP A 34 0.72 -0.20 -12.60
CA ASP A 34 -0.40 0.72 -12.34
C ASP A 34 -1.46 0.06 -11.45
N ALA A 35 -1.79 -1.21 -11.70
CA ALA A 35 -2.71 -1.96 -10.85
C ALA A 35 -2.20 -2.07 -9.40
N LYS A 36 -0.88 -2.25 -9.22
CA LYS A 36 -0.26 -2.30 -7.89
C LYS A 36 -0.38 -0.97 -7.15
N VAL A 37 -0.03 0.15 -7.79
CA VAL A 37 -0.21 1.49 -7.18
C VAL A 37 -1.67 1.73 -6.82
N GLY A 38 -2.61 1.41 -7.72
CA GLY A 38 -4.04 1.54 -7.45
C GLY A 38 -4.53 0.70 -6.26
N THR A 39 -4.01 -0.52 -6.08
CA THR A 39 -4.32 -1.33 -4.88
C THR A 39 -3.76 -0.73 -3.60
N ALA A 40 -2.56 -0.13 -3.65
CA ALA A 40 -1.96 0.54 -2.51
C ALA A 40 -2.77 1.77 -2.12
N GLU A 41 -3.15 2.61 -3.10
CA GLU A 41 -3.98 3.80 -2.89
C GLU A 41 -5.34 3.43 -2.27
N ALA A 42 -6.00 2.39 -2.79
CA ALA A 42 -7.26 1.90 -2.25
C ALA A 42 -7.12 1.42 -0.80
N PHE A 43 -6.02 0.73 -0.49
CA PHE A 43 -5.77 0.25 0.87
C PHE A 43 -5.47 1.41 1.83
N ILE A 44 -4.65 2.39 1.45
CA ILE A 44 -4.44 3.61 2.26
C ILE A 44 -5.76 4.36 2.50
N GLY A 45 -6.60 4.46 1.47
CA GLY A 45 -7.94 5.02 1.61
C GLY A 45 -8.82 4.25 2.60
N THR A 46 -8.60 2.94 2.75
CA THR A 46 -9.25 2.09 3.75
C THR A 46 -8.67 2.34 5.15
N LEU A 47 -7.35 2.45 5.28
CA LEU A 47 -6.66 2.77 6.54
C LEU A 47 -7.14 4.09 7.13
N ASN A 48 -7.26 5.13 6.31
CA ASN A 48 -7.74 6.45 6.72
C ASN A 48 -9.20 6.45 7.18
N ARG A 49 -10.03 5.49 6.71
CA ARG A 49 -11.46 5.41 7.08
C ARG A 49 -11.75 4.47 8.25
N THR A 50 -10.90 3.48 8.47
CA THR A 50 -11.13 2.42 9.47
C THR A 50 -10.14 2.51 10.62
N VAL A 51 -8.85 2.39 10.31
CA VAL A 51 -7.76 2.36 11.28
C VAL A 51 -7.56 3.72 11.93
N ALA A 52 -7.47 4.79 11.15
CA ALA A 52 -7.20 6.13 11.69
C ALA A 52 -8.24 6.61 12.74
N PRO A 53 -9.56 6.55 12.50
CA PRO A 53 -10.56 6.94 13.50
C PRO A 53 -10.57 6.03 14.73
N SER A 54 -10.33 4.73 14.54
CA SER A 54 -10.30 3.77 15.65
C SER A 54 -9.07 3.95 16.54
N MET A 55 -7.92 4.35 15.99
CA MET A 55 -6.74 4.73 16.76
C MET A 55 -6.97 6.05 17.48
N TRP A 56 -7.56 7.03 16.81
CA TRP A 56 -7.84 8.36 17.36
C TRP A 56 -8.82 8.33 18.53
N SER A 57 -9.91 7.58 18.41
CA SER A 57 -10.90 7.44 19.49
C SER A 57 -10.30 6.80 20.74
N ARG A 58 -9.34 5.89 20.59
CA ARG A 58 -8.58 5.31 21.71
C ARG A 58 -7.61 6.32 22.30
N SER A 59 -6.83 7.02 21.47
CA SER A 59 -5.87 8.03 21.95
C SER A 59 -6.55 9.28 22.54
N MET A 60 -7.79 9.57 22.18
CA MET A 60 -8.58 10.66 22.77
C MET A 60 -8.86 10.48 24.27
N ARG A 61 -8.95 9.23 24.73
CA ARG A 61 -9.25 8.95 26.15
C ARG A 61 -8.04 9.19 27.06
N ASP A 62 -6.85 8.93 26.53
CA ASP A 62 -5.65 8.80 27.35
C ASP A 62 -4.57 9.83 27.01
N SER A 63 -4.63 10.42 25.83
CA SER A 63 -3.55 11.26 25.30
C SER A 63 -4.05 12.32 24.33
N ASN A 64 -5.28 12.79 24.54
CA ASN A 64 -5.85 13.93 23.82
C ASN A 64 -5.70 13.79 22.28
N GLY A 65 -5.89 12.58 21.76
CA GLY A 65 -5.85 12.29 20.32
C GLY A 65 -4.48 11.89 19.78
N SER A 66 -3.38 12.00 20.54
CA SER A 66 -2.04 11.53 20.14
C SER A 66 -1.81 10.05 20.48
N ILE A 67 -1.44 9.28 19.46
CA ILE A 67 -1.07 7.86 19.52
C ILE A 67 0.27 7.68 20.25
N ASN A 68 1.16 8.68 20.23
CA ASN A 68 2.46 8.61 20.91
C ASN A 68 2.32 8.41 22.43
N GLY A 69 1.38 9.10 23.06
CA GLY A 69 1.18 9.05 24.52
C GLY A 69 0.21 7.97 25.01
N SER A 70 -0.59 7.37 24.13
CA SER A 70 -1.75 6.57 24.57
C SER A 70 -1.32 5.32 25.33
N THR A 71 -1.68 5.25 26.61
CA THR A 71 -1.46 4.10 27.51
C THR A 71 -2.72 3.23 27.70
N ALA A 72 -3.83 3.56 27.02
CA ALA A 72 -5.06 2.76 26.95
C ALA A 72 -4.79 1.45 26.22
N GLY A 73 -4.24 0.50 26.96
CA GLY A 73 -3.84 -0.83 26.52
C GLY A 73 -2.32 -0.97 26.37
N ALA A 74 -1.62 -1.14 27.49
CA ALA A 74 -0.24 -1.59 27.50
C ALA A 74 -0.12 -3.02 26.93
N ALA A 75 0.08 -3.12 25.61
CA ALA A 75 0.86 -4.15 24.95
C ALA A 75 1.27 -3.63 23.57
N ASN A 76 2.49 -3.96 23.19
CA ASN A 76 3.13 -3.50 21.98
C ASN A 76 2.35 -3.92 20.73
N THR A 77 2.50 -3.10 19.70
CA THR A 77 2.01 -3.30 18.32
C THR A 77 0.52 -3.03 18.15
N PHE A 78 0.19 -1.84 17.64
CA PHE A 78 -1.05 -1.65 16.90
C PHE A 78 -1.03 -2.67 15.75
N ASN A 79 -1.62 -3.84 15.94
CA ASN A 79 -1.64 -4.87 14.92
C ASN A 79 -2.68 -4.44 13.91
N LEU A 80 -2.23 -4.14 12.70
CA LEU A 80 -3.12 -3.74 11.62
C LEU A 80 -4.23 -4.78 11.38
N SER A 81 -3.94 -6.05 11.64
CA SER A 81 -4.87 -7.19 11.60
C SER A 81 -6.07 -7.09 12.55
N ASP A 82 -5.98 -6.29 13.63
CA ASP A 82 -7.09 -6.09 14.56
C ASP A 82 -8.18 -5.16 13.99
N TYR A 83 -7.84 -4.42 12.94
CA TYR A 83 -8.69 -3.37 12.36
C TYR A 83 -9.08 -3.66 10.91
N THR A 84 -8.24 -4.35 10.15
CA THR A 84 -8.50 -4.73 8.75
C THR A 84 -7.68 -5.95 8.35
N GLU A 85 -8.19 -6.70 7.37
CA GLU A 85 -7.37 -7.68 6.65
C GLU A 85 -6.31 -6.96 5.81
N ILE A 86 -5.10 -7.49 5.81
CA ILE A 86 -3.95 -6.90 5.11
C ILE A 86 -3.78 -7.61 3.76
N PRO A 87 -3.91 -6.90 2.63
CA PRO A 87 -3.61 -7.46 1.31
C PRO A 87 -2.18 -7.96 1.23
N LYS A 88 -1.96 -9.04 0.48
CA LYS A 88 -0.63 -9.60 0.24
C LYS A 88 0.29 -8.52 -0.38
N GLY A 89 1.53 -8.46 0.11
CA GLY A 89 2.53 -7.48 -0.37
C GLY A 89 2.56 -6.16 0.41
N PHE A 90 1.73 -6.03 1.45
CA PHE A 90 1.76 -4.91 2.36
C PHE A 90 2.42 -5.31 3.68
N VAL A 91 3.41 -4.54 4.12
CA VAL A 91 4.04 -4.68 5.44
C VAL A 91 3.86 -3.38 6.20
N MET A 92 3.19 -3.45 7.37
CA MET A 92 2.90 -2.30 8.22
C MET A 92 3.34 -2.51 9.65
N ASP A 93 3.88 -1.45 10.21
CA ASP A 93 4.07 -1.29 11.63
C ASP A 93 3.47 0.05 12.07
N LEU A 94 2.23 -0.02 12.53
CA LEU A 94 1.50 1.14 13.05
C LEU A 94 2.15 1.75 14.31
N THR A 95 3.08 1.04 14.96
CA THR A 95 3.86 1.59 16.09
C THR A 95 4.73 2.77 15.65
N LYS A 96 5.15 2.77 14.38
CA LYS A 96 5.95 3.87 13.81
C LYS A 96 5.16 5.16 13.64
N CYS A 97 3.84 5.13 13.76
CA CYS A 97 2.96 6.30 13.65
C CYS A 97 2.95 7.20 14.89
N LYS A 98 3.70 6.83 15.92
CA LYS A 98 3.83 7.56 17.19
C LYS A 98 4.79 8.75 17.06
N ASN A 99 4.46 9.80 16.31
CA ASN A 99 5.34 10.98 16.17
C ASN A 99 4.73 12.23 16.78
N THR A 100 5.51 12.92 17.60
CA THR A 100 5.00 13.90 18.55
C THR A 100 5.10 15.37 18.12
N GLY A 101 5.33 15.74 16.85
CA GLY A 101 5.21 17.17 16.52
C GLY A 101 5.90 17.78 15.31
N ASP A 102 6.28 17.04 14.28
CA ASP A 102 6.92 17.60 13.09
C ASP A 102 5.95 17.91 11.92
N GLY A 103 4.67 17.54 12.04
CA GLY A 103 3.67 17.74 10.98
C GLY A 103 3.85 16.83 9.76
N ASN A 104 4.97 16.08 9.72
CA ASN A 104 5.31 15.11 8.70
C ASN A 104 4.96 13.70 9.16
N GLY A 105 4.64 12.83 8.20
CA GLY A 105 4.48 11.41 8.43
C GLY A 105 5.82 10.69 8.49
N THR A 106 5.92 9.67 9.33
CA THR A 106 7.03 8.71 9.34
C THR A 106 6.69 7.47 8.56
N SER A 107 7.70 6.75 8.09
CA SER A 107 7.52 5.49 7.38
C SER A 107 6.89 4.43 8.28
N ALA A 108 5.62 4.14 8.04
CA ALA A 108 4.82 3.10 8.71
C ALA A 108 5.08 1.72 8.11
N GLY A 109 5.47 1.66 6.85
CA GLY A 109 5.47 0.40 6.11
C GLY A 109 5.88 0.55 4.66
N THR A 110 5.84 -0.57 3.96
CA THR A 110 6.12 -0.65 2.53
C THR A 110 5.04 -1.47 1.85
N TYR A 111 4.74 -1.09 0.60
CA TYR A 111 3.99 -1.90 -0.32
C TYR A 111 4.91 -2.31 -1.47
N GLY A 112 4.92 -3.61 -1.78
CA GLY A 112 5.90 -4.22 -2.66
C GLY A 112 7.05 -4.88 -1.89
N SER A 113 7.81 -5.72 -2.59
CA SER A 113 8.98 -6.42 -2.05
C SER A 113 10.22 -6.02 -2.84
N PRO A 114 11.44 -6.11 -2.28
CA PRO A 114 12.69 -5.67 -2.93
C PRO A 114 13.05 -6.45 -4.21
N ALA A 115 12.31 -7.52 -4.52
CA ALA A 115 12.43 -8.27 -5.77
C ALA A 115 11.59 -7.70 -6.95
N LEU A 116 10.89 -6.58 -6.78
CA LEU A 116 9.96 -6.01 -7.78
C LEU A 116 10.20 -4.50 -8.00
N PRO A 117 9.90 -3.96 -9.21
CA PRO A 117 10.27 -2.59 -9.60
C PRO A 117 9.47 -1.46 -8.94
N VAL A 118 8.55 -1.76 -8.01
CA VAL A 118 7.75 -0.75 -7.31
C VAL A 118 7.78 -1.07 -5.83
N GLU A 119 8.56 -0.30 -5.09
CA GLU A 119 8.49 -0.22 -3.63
C GLU A 119 7.95 1.16 -3.27
N GLU A 120 6.75 1.21 -2.72
CA GLU A 120 6.18 2.45 -2.20
C GLU A 120 6.28 2.46 -0.69
N THR A 121 6.91 3.52 -0.17
CA THR A 121 6.97 3.76 1.27
C THR A 121 5.68 4.42 1.71
N ILE A 122 5.11 3.89 2.78
CA ILE A 122 3.84 4.34 3.31
C ILE A 122 4.14 5.09 4.58
N TYR A 123 3.70 6.34 4.62
CA TYR A 123 3.91 7.25 5.72
C TYR A 123 2.64 7.36 6.55
N CYS A 124 2.81 7.54 7.85
CA CYS A 124 1.73 7.85 8.76
C CYS A 124 2.11 8.98 9.71
N ARG A 125 1.14 9.81 10.03
CA ARG A 125 1.29 10.91 10.99
C ARG A 125 0.35 10.68 12.17
N ASP A 126 0.83 11.08 13.33
CA ASP A 126 0.06 11.02 14.57
C ASP A 126 -1.14 11.98 14.55
N GLY A 127 -2.18 11.60 15.28
CA GLY A 127 -3.30 12.48 15.59
C GLY A 127 -2.97 13.47 16.70
N ASN A 128 -3.90 14.39 16.92
CA ASN A 128 -3.91 15.33 18.04
C ASN A 128 -5.36 15.58 18.47
N SER A 129 -5.58 16.56 19.35
CA SER A 129 -6.91 16.82 19.91
C SER A 129 -7.94 17.34 18.90
N THR A 130 -7.51 17.72 17.70
CA THR A 130 -8.37 18.32 16.67
C THR A 130 -8.32 17.59 15.34
N SER A 131 -7.38 16.66 15.15
CA SER A 131 -7.11 15.98 13.88
C SER A 131 -6.80 14.51 14.13
N ALA A 132 -7.48 13.64 13.38
CA ALA A 132 -7.19 12.21 13.36
C ALA A 132 -5.80 11.93 12.74
N PRO A 133 -5.18 10.80 13.06
CA PRO A 133 -3.99 10.33 12.35
C PRO A 133 -4.31 10.07 10.88
N MET A 134 -3.29 10.11 10.04
CA MET A 134 -3.44 9.99 8.59
C MET A 134 -2.31 9.16 7.98
N PHE A 135 -2.64 8.46 6.90
CA PHE A 135 -1.76 7.60 6.11
C PHE A 135 -1.67 8.13 4.67
N GLY A 136 -0.52 7.93 4.02
CA GLY A 136 -0.27 8.37 2.64
C GLY A 136 1.09 7.94 2.12
N PHE A 137 1.41 8.31 0.87
CA PHE A 137 2.66 7.91 0.19
C PHE A 137 3.78 8.94 0.32
N THR A 138 3.46 10.13 0.80
CA THR A 138 4.42 11.21 0.99
C THR A 138 4.61 11.48 2.48
N LYS A 139 5.83 11.88 2.86
CA LYS A 139 6.11 12.42 4.19
C LYS A 139 5.20 13.62 4.51
N ASP A 140 4.91 14.46 3.51
CA ASP A 140 4.02 15.62 3.68
C ASP A 140 2.60 15.18 3.36
N LEU A 141 1.88 14.67 4.37
CA LEU A 141 0.56 14.07 4.18
C LEU A 141 -0.52 15.09 3.79
N ASN A 142 -0.29 16.38 4.06
CA ASN A 142 -1.14 17.46 3.54
C ASN A 142 -1.08 17.57 2.01
N VAL A 143 0.00 17.12 1.35
CA VAL A 143 0.14 17.10 -0.11
C VAL A 143 -0.55 15.88 -0.71
N SER A 144 -0.63 14.77 0.03
CA SER A 144 -1.37 13.56 -0.38
C SER A 144 -2.90 13.82 -0.47
N VAL A 145 -3.43 14.83 0.24
CA VAL A 145 -4.84 15.23 0.17
C VAL A 145 -5.16 16.13 -1.04
N GLN A 146 -4.14 16.66 -1.74
CA GLN A 146 -4.30 17.70 -2.76
C GLN A 146 -4.19 17.21 -4.21
N LYS A 147 -3.99 15.91 -4.46
CA LYS A 147 -4.08 15.35 -5.81
C LYS A 147 -5.50 14.84 -6.07
N ASN A 148 -6.37 15.75 -6.46
CA ASN A 148 -7.59 15.45 -7.20
C ASN A 148 -7.65 16.34 -8.42
#